data_AF-A0A1Q3JYJ2-F1
#
_entry.id   AF-A0A1Q3JYJ2-F1
#
_cell.length_a   1.000
_cell.length_b   1.000
_cell.length_c   1.000
_cell.angle_alpha   90.00
_cell.angle_beta   90.00
_cell.angle_gamma   90.00
#
_symmetry.space_group_name_H-M   'P 1'
#
loop_
_entity.id
_entity.type
_entity.pdbx_description
1 polymer ?
#
loop_
_entity_poly.entity_id
_entity_poly.type
_entity_poly.pdbx_seq_one_letter_code
_entity_poly.pdbx_strand_id
1 'polypeptide(L)' 'MERISVNIGQFVLTGEPVATMGSTSRVASILAANPSQPVLYIEFRKDGTPIDPGPWWAANNDQKVRG' A
#
# COMPACT_ATOMS: atom_id res chain seq x y z
N MET A 1 -10.42 2.19 -2.00
CA MET A 1 -9.99 2.75 -3.30
C MET A 1 -11.19 3.35 -4.00
N GLU A 2 -11.00 4.43 -4.74
CA GLU A 2 -12.04 5.09 -5.55
C GLU A 2 -12.00 4.61 -7.00
N ARG A 3 -10.80 4.46 -7.56
CA ARG A 3 -10.59 3.96 -8.92
C ARG A 3 -9.39 3.03 -8.96
N ILE A 4 -9.51 1.93 -9.71
CA ILE A 4 -8.40 1.02 -10.04
C ILE A 4 -8.00 1.31 -11.49
N SER A 5 -6.70 1.38 -11.76
CA SER A 5 -6.16 1.78 -13.06
C SER A 5 -5.47 0.64 -13.82
N VAL A 6 -5.50 -0.57 -13.28
CA VAL A 6 -4.81 -1.76 -13.81
C VAL A 6 -5.75 -2.95 -13.93
N ASN A 7 -5.39 -3.92 -14.77
CA ASN A 7 -6.14 -5.17 -14.98
C ASN A 7 -5.48 -6.37 -14.27
N ILE A 8 -6.27 -7.43 -14.04
CA ILE A 8 -5.74 -8.70 -13.54
C ILE A 8 -4.75 -9.28 -14.55
N GLY A 9 -3.58 -9.71 -14.07
CA GLY A 9 -2.51 -10.26 -14.92
C GLY A 9 -1.65 -9.20 -15.63
N GLN A 10 -1.95 -7.91 -15.47
CA GLN A 10 -1.12 -6.83 -15.99
C GLN A 10 0.21 -6.75 -15.23
N PHE A 11 1.31 -6.71 -15.96
CA PHE A 11 2.63 -6.37 -15.40
C PHE A 11 2.71 -4.86 -15.16
N VAL A 12 3.25 -4.46 -14.00
CA VAL A 12 3.41 -3.06 -13.61
C VAL A 12 4.87 -2.76 -13.28
N LEU A 13 5.31 -1.55 -13.58
CA LEU A 13 6.66 -1.08 -13.28
C LEU A 13 6.75 -0.41 -11.89
N THR A 14 7.97 -0.32 -11.37
CA THR A 14 8.22 0.48 -10.16
C THR A 14 7.81 1.93 -10.38
N GLY A 15 7.00 2.46 -9.46
CA GLY A 15 6.49 3.83 -9.53
C GLY A 15 5.25 4.00 -10.43
N GLU A 16 4.78 2.95 -11.10
CA GLU A 16 3.56 3.01 -11.90
C GLU A 16 2.31 3.14 -11.00
N PRO A 17 1.42 4.12 -11.23
CA PRO A 17 0.21 4.26 -10.44
C PRO A 17 -0.80 3.11 -10.68
N VAL A 18 -1.19 2.40 -9.62
CA VAL A 18 -2.14 1.27 -9.72
C VAL A 18 -3.60 1.65 -9.40
N ALA A 19 -3.82 2.69 -8.60
CA ALA A 19 -5.14 3.09 -8.12
C ALA A 19 -5.13 4.50 -7.52
N THR A 20 -6.32 5.07 -7.32
CA THR A 20 -6.57 6.28 -6.52
C THR A 20 -7.25 5.90 -5.20
N MET A 21 -6.72 6.39 -4.08
CA MET A 21 -7.39 6.28 -2.78
C MET A 21 -8.68 7.07 -2.79
N GLY A 22 -9.73 6.54 -2.16
CA GLY A 22 -10.97 7.30 -1.97
C GLY A 22 -10.94 8.10 -0.68
N SER A 23 -11.86 9.05 -0.54
CA SER A 23 -11.88 10.02 0.57
C SER A 23 -12.26 9.43 1.95
N THR A 24 -12.89 8.27 1.97
CA THR A 24 -13.33 7.60 3.21
C THR A 24 -12.55 6.31 3.43
N SER A 25 -12.00 6.12 4.62
CA SER A 25 -11.38 4.87 5.00
C SER A 25 -12.43 3.80 5.30
N ARG A 26 -12.48 2.75 4.47
CA ARG A 26 -13.28 1.54 4.73
C ARG A 26 -12.56 0.53 5.64
N VAL A 27 -11.26 0.71 5.88
CA VAL A 27 -10.42 -0.21 6.67
C VAL A 27 -10.39 0.21 8.13
N ALA A 28 -10.53 1.49 8.46
CA ALA A 28 -10.48 1.94 9.85
C ALA A 28 -11.69 1.50 10.69
N SER A 29 -12.79 1.08 10.07
CA SER A 29 -13.90 0.39 10.78
C SER A 29 -13.43 -0.90 11.46
N ILE A 30 -12.36 -1.53 10.96
CA ILE A 30 -11.74 -2.74 11.55
C ILE A 30 -10.80 -2.37 12.71
N LEU A 31 -10.21 -1.18 12.70
CA LEU A 31 -9.24 -0.72 13.71
C LEU A 31 -9.88 0.13 14.83
N ALA A 32 -11.21 0.28 14.85
CA ALA A 32 -11.95 1.15 15.78
C ALA A 32 -11.40 2.59 15.89
N ALA A 33 -10.61 3.03 14.90
CA ALA A 33 -10.15 4.39 14.77
C ALA A 33 -11.22 5.17 14.02
N ASN A 34 -11.49 6.42 14.42
CA ASN A 34 -12.22 7.37 13.58
C ASN A 34 -11.23 7.91 12.54
N PRO A 35 -11.18 7.39 11.31
CA PRO A 35 -10.23 7.87 10.33
C PRO A 35 -10.69 9.25 9.87
N SER A 36 -10.08 10.32 10.37
CA SER A 36 -10.26 11.64 9.79
C SER A 36 -9.65 11.74 8.37
N GLN A 37 -8.89 10.72 7.95
CA GLN A 37 -8.15 10.66 6.69
C GLN A 37 -8.26 9.27 6.03
N PRO A 38 -8.14 9.18 4.69
CA PRO A 38 -8.17 7.90 3.99
C PRO A 38 -6.98 7.01 4.39
N VAL A 39 -7.25 5.71 4.58
CA VAL A 39 -6.23 4.70 4.95
C VAL A 39 -6.05 3.73 3.79
N LEU A 40 -4.78 3.45 3.43
CA LEU A 40 -4.42 2.39 2.50
C LEU A 40 -3.86 1.20 3.29
N TYR A 41 -4.47 0.03 3.08
CA TYR A 41 -3.95 -1.23 3.60
C TYR A 41 -3.08 -1.91 2.54
N ILE A 42 -1.91 -2.40 2.96
CA ILE A 42 -0.96 -3.12 2.12
C ILE A 42 -0.56 -4.39 2.87
N GLU A 43 -0.63 -5.54 2.19
CA GLU A 43 -0.21 -6.84 2.73
C GLU A 43 0.79 -7.49 1.77
N PHE A 44 1.85 -8.05 2.33
CA PHE A 44 2.81 -8.85 1.60
C PHE A 44 2.47 -10.31 1.81
N ARG A 45 2.44 -11.09 0.73
CA ARG A 45 2.19 -12.52 0.79
C ARG A 45 3.26 -13.26 0.00
N LYS A 46 3.69 -14.39 0.53
CA LYS A 46 4.54 -15.37 -0.16
C LYS A 46 3.79 -16.68 -0.21
N ASP A 47 3.63 -17.23 -1.42
CA ASP A 47 2.93 -18.50 -1.65
C ASP A 47 1.52 -18.55 -1.03
N GLY A 48 0.85 -17.40 -1.04
CA GLY A 48 -0.49 -17.27 -0.45
C GLY A 48 -0.51 -17.09 1.07
N THR A 49 0.62 -17.09 1.78
CA THR A 49 0.69 -16.82 3.23
C THR A 49 1.12 -15.38 3.52
N PRO A 50 0.43 -14.63 4.41
CA PRO A 50 0.91 -13.31 4.86
C PRO A 50 2.29 -13.39 5.50
N ILE A 51 3.16 -12.42 5.19
CA ILE A 51 4.50 -12.30 5.77
C ILE A 51 4.69 -10.91 6.38
N ASP A 52 5.65 -10.77 7.30
CA ASP A 52 6.00 -9.48 7.89
C ASP A 52 6.53 -8.52 6.81
N PRO A 53 5.85 -7.39 6.50
CA PRO A 53 6.30 -6.48 5.47
C PRO A 53 7.47 -5.59 5.91
N GLY A 54 7.80 -5.55 7.21
CA GLY A 54 8.81 -4.67 7.81
C GLY A 54 10.13 -4.59 7.03
N PRO A 55 10.73 -5.72 6.59
CA PRO A 55 12.00 -5.71 5.86
C PRO A 55 11.97 -5.07 4.45
N TRP A 56 10.79 -4.93 3.83
CA TRP A 56 10.66 -4.38 2.47
C TRP A 56 10.40 -2.87 2.45
N TRP A 57 10.02 -2.30 3.57
CA TRP A 57 10.00 -0.85 3.71
C TRP A 57 11.42 -0.35 3.91
N ALA A 58 11.78 0.78 3.29
CA ALA A 58 13.03 1.43 3.61
C ALA A 58 13.00 1.78 5.11
N ALA A 59 14.00 1.32 5.86
CA ALA A 59 14.23 1.85 7.20
C ALA A 59 14.44 3.37 7.08
N ASN A 60 13.94 4.15 8.05
CA ASN A 60 14.08 5.62 8.13
C ASN A 60 15.55 6.10 8.27
N ASN A 61 16.53 5.33 7.81
CA ASN A 61 17.91 5.78 7.70
C ASN A 61 18.01 6.54 6.39
N ASP A 62 17.85 7.86 6.48
CA ASP A 62 18.07 8.89 5.46
C ASP A 62 19.48 8.87 4.83
N GLN A 63 20.03 7.71 4.46
CA GLN A 63 21.05 7.64 3.43
C GLN A 63 20.36 7.80 2.07
N LYS A 64 19.99 9.05 1.79
CA LYS A 64 19.86 9.55 0.43
C LYS A 64 21.14 9.14 -0.30
N VAL A 65 21.02 8.20 -1.24
CA VAL A 65 22.09 7.93 -2.20
C VAL A 65 22.35 9.22 -2.96
N ARG A 66 23.42 9.91 -2.60
CA ARG A 66 23.96 11.01 -3.39
C ARG A 66 24.75 10.32 -4.49
N GLY A 67 24.18 10.34 -5.70
CA GLY A 67 24.94 10.07 -6.91
C GLY A 67 26.06 11.08 -7.10
#